data_AF-A0A1I3WSD4-F1
#
_entry.id   AF-A0A1I3WSD4-F1
#
_cell.length_a   1.000
_cell.length_b   1.000
_cell.length_c   1.000
_cell.angle_alpha   90.00
_cell.angle_beta   90.00
_cell.angle_gamma   90.00
#
_symmetry.space_group_name_H-M   'P 1'
#
loop_
_entity.id
_entity.type
_entity.pdbx_description
1 polymer ?
#
loop_
_entity_poly.entity_id
_entity_poly.type
_entity_poly.pdbx_seq_one_letter_code
_entity_poly.pdbx_strand_id
1 'polypeptide(L)'
;MSNDKIDLPLFQIEGVGMIGERLIDEAEKYFRRTPRQYKYKWLVFDKDDLSSNDFHRLIEMAESRGFRVAWSNECFELWLVLHFEFLNSGITRDQYITKLDKHLQDRGLATGYKKSDHAVFDFTFELTEVTLKNAENLNKQHGTEGNHTPSS
;
A
#
# COMPACT_ATOMS: atom_id res chain seq x y z
N MET A 1 -13.00 -33.48 24.92
CA MET A 1 -13.01 -32.13 24.32
C MET A 1 -11.56 -31.83 23.96
N SER A 2 -11.24 -31.75 22.65
CA SER A 2 -9.88 -31.43 22.19
C SER A 2 -9.59 -29.99 22.57
N ASN A 3 -8.51 -29.77 23.32
CA ASN A 3 -8.03 -28.45 23.66
C ASN A 3 -7.07 -28.04 22.53
N ASP A 4 -7.63 -27.59 21.41
CA ASP A 4 -6.84 -27.13 20.27
C ASP A 4 -6.09 -25.86 20.70
N LYS A 5 -4.86 -26.03 21.16
CA LYS A 5 -3.93 -24.93 21.39
C LYS A 5 -3.70 -24.25 20.05
N ILE A 6 -4.22 -23.04 19.92
CA ILE A 6 -3.85 -22.14 18.84
C ILE A 6 -2.41 -21.69 19.11
N ASP A 7 -1.44 -22.30 18.42
CA ASP A 7 -0.08 -21.78 18.39
C ASP A 7 -0.08 -20.48 17.59
N LEU A 8 0.04 -19.35 18.29
CA LEU A 8 0.17 -18.05 17.66
C LEU A 8 1.52 -18.00 16.92
N PRO A 9 1.54 -17.63 15.63
CA PRO A 9 2.79 -17.47 14.90
C PRO A 9 3.60 -16.34 15.53
N LEU A 10 4.86 -16.63 15.85
CA LEU A 10 5.79 -15.61 16.30
C LEU A 10 6.39 -14.90 15.09
N PHE A 11 6.17 -13.58 15.01
CA PHE A 11 6.75 -12.73 14.00
C PHE A 11 8.00 -12.03 14.52
N GLN A 12 8.98 -11.85 13.62
CA GLN A 12 10.10 -10.95 13.83
C GLN A 12 10.13 -10.01 12.63
N ILE A 13 10.13 -8.70 12.92
CA ILE A 13 10.05 -7.64 11.92
C ILE A 13 11.29 -6.79 12.08
N GLU A 14 12.00 -6.56 10.97
CA GLU A 14 13.23 -5.77 10.93
C GLU A 14 13.09 -4.69 9.86
N GLY A 15 13.25 -3.43 10.25
CA GLY A 15 13.29 -2.30 9.32
C GLY A 15 14.70 -2.13 8.77
N VAL A 16 14.90 -2.39 7.48
CA VAL A 16 16.24 -2.38 6.85
C VAL A 16 16.59 -1.01 6.24
N GLY A 17 15.59 -0.15 5.99
CA GLY A 17 15.79 1.19 5.40
C GLY A 17 16.39 1.15 3.99
N MET A 18 16.19 0.05 3.27
CA MET A 18 16.71 -0.16 1.92
C MET A 18 15.59 -0.50 0.96
N ILE A 19 15.75 -0.10 -0.30
CA ILE A 19 14.81 -0.34 -1.39
C ILE A 19 15.43 -1.26 -2.46
N GLY A 20 14.57 -1.91 -3.23
CA GLY A 20 14.95 -2.67 -4.42
C GLY A 20 15.87 -3.87 -4.16
N GLU A 21 16.82 -4.11 -5.06
CA GLU A 21 17.69 -5.29 -5.03
C GLU A 21 18.54 -5.38 -3.76
N ARG A 22 18.97 -4.22 -3.25
CA ARG A 22 19.81 -4.14 -2.05
C ARG A 22 19.10 -4.73 -0.83
N LEU A 23 17.78 -4.57 -0.75
CA LEU A 23 16.99 -5.18 0.32
C LEU A 23 17.06 -6.71 0.25
N ILE A 24 16.96 -7.28 -0.96
CA ILE A 24 17.00 -8.73 -1.18
C ILE A 24 18.38 -9.28 -0.80
N ASP A 25 19.46 -8.62 -1.23
CA ASP A 25 20.82 -9.03 -0.89
C ASP A 25 21.12 -8.96 0.62
N GLU A 26 20.67 -7.89 1.29
CA GLU A 26 20.86 -7.77 2.74
C GLU A 26 19.99 -8.75 3.52
N ALA A 27 18.76 -9.01 3.08
CA ALA A 27 17.92 -10.04 3.67
C ALA A 27 18.59 -11.42 3.57
N GLU A 28 19.17 -11.77 2.42
CA GLU A 28 19.90 -13.02 2.25
C GLU A 28 21.10 -13.12 3.20
N LYS A 29 21.89 -12.04 3.31
CA LYS A 29 23.01 -11.97 4.28
C LYS A 29 22.52 -12.12 5.72
N TYR A 30 21.40 -11.49 6.07
CA TYR A 30 20.79 -11.60 7.38
C TYR A 30 20.40 -13.06 7.69
N PHE A 31 19.62 -13.70 6.82
CA PHE A 31 19.18 -15.08 7.05
C PHE A 31 20.31 -16.10 7.01
N ARG A 32 21.40 -15.83 6.29
CA ARG A 32 22.60 -16.69 6.32
C ARG A 32 23.36 -16.60 7.65
N ARG A 33 23.35 -15.43 8.30
CA ARG A 33 24.04 -15.19 9.58
C ARG A 33 23.18 -15.52 10.79
N THR A 34 21.86 -15.56 10.61
CA THR A 34 20.92 -15.84 11.69
C THR A 34 20.85 -17.35 11.98
N PRO A 35 21.18 -17.81 13.19
CA PRO A 35 21.13 -19.24 13.56
C PRO A 35 19.69 -19.76 13.68
N ARG A 36 18.71 -18.85 13.72
CA ARG A 36 17.29 -19.16 13.83
C ARG A 36 16.70 -19.60 12.49
N GLN A 37 15.91 -20.67 12.51
CA GLN A 37 15.16 -21.10 11.32
C GLN A 37 13.78 -20.46 11.29
N TYR A 38 13.41 -19.95 10.11
CA TYR A 38 12.10 -19.36 9.83
C TYR A 38 11.38 -20.23 8.82
N LYS A 39 10.12 -20.58 9.12
CA LYS A 39 9.25 -21.32 8.19
C LYS A 39 8.93 -20.50 6.93
N TYR A 40 8.74 -19.20 7.10
CA TYR A 40 8.48 -18.25 6.03
C TYR A 40 9.36 -17.02 6.21
N LYS A 41 9.89 -16.52 5.08
CA LYS A 41 10.68 -15.29 5.02
C LYS A 41 9.94 -14.36 4.07
N TRP A 42 9.54 -13.19 4.56
CA TRP A 42 8.77 -12.23 3.77
C TRP A 42 9.60 -10.97 3.55
N LEU A 43 9.59 -10.48 2.32
CA LEU A 43 10.02 -9.13 1.98
C LEU A 43 8.78 -8.30 1.68
N VAL A 44 8.69 -7.13 2.32
CA VAL A 44 7.59 -6.19 2.12
C VAL A 44 8.15 -4.95 1.46
N PHE A 45 7.69 -4.64 0.27
CA PHE A 45 8.09 -3.45 -0.49
C PHE A 45 7.02 -2.36 -0.36
N ASP A 46 7.46 -1.11 -0.34
CA ASP A 46 6.55 -0.02 -0.67
C ASP A 46 6.44 0.07 -2.20
N LYS A 47 5.23 0.03 -2.78
CA LYS A 47 5.05 0.08 -4.24
C LYS A 47 5.55 1.43 -4.80
N ASP A 48 5.38 2.53 -4.04
CA ASP A 48 5.80 3.88 -4.40
C ASP A 48 7.32 4.00 -4.65
N ASP A 49 8.11 3.16 -3.99
CA ASP A 49 9.57 3.25 -4.00
C ASP A 49 10.21 2.56 -5.23
N LEU A 50 9.41 1.93 -6.10
CA LEU A 50 9.89 1.09 -7.20
C LEU A 50 9.24 1.47 -8.53
N SER A 51 10.05 1.59 -9.59
CA SER A 51 9.52 1.73 -10.95
C SER A 51 8.78 0.44 -11.37
N SER A 52 7.73 0.53 -12.20
CA SER A 52 6.93 -0.63 -12.60
C SER A 52 7.75 -1.75 -13.27
N ASN A 53 8.81 -1.37 -13.99
CA ASN A 53 9.74 -2.31 -14.62
C ASN A 53 10.68 -2.98 -13.61
N ASP A 54 11.11 -2.26 -12.57
CA ASP A 54 11.91 -2.84 -11.50
C ASP A 54 11.07 -3.73 -10.58
N PHE A 55 9.79 -3.40 -10.39
CA PHE A 55 8.91 -4.09 -9.45
C PHE A 55 8.74 -5.59 -9.76
N HIS A 56 8.37 -5.95 -10.99
CA HIS A 56 8.21 -7.36 -11.39
C HIS A 56 9.52 -8.13 -11.28
N ARG A 57 10.61 -7.54 -11.77
CA ARG A 57 11.95 -8.16 -11.72
C ARG A 57 12.40 -8.43 -10.28
N LEU A 58 12.09 -7.51 -9.37
CA LEU A 58 12.40 -7.66 -7.95
C LEU A 58 11.57 -8.75 -7.27
N ILE A 59 10.29 -8.88 -7.62
CA ILE A 59 9.45 -9.97 -7.14
C ILE A 59 10.04 -11.31 -7.59
N GLU A 60 10.29 -11.47 -8.88
CA GLU A 60 10.87 -12.70 -9.44
C GLU A 60 12.21 -13.05 -8.78
N MET A 61 13.08 -12.05 -8.59
CA MET A 61 14.38 -12.26 -7.96
C MET A 61 14.26 -12.65 -6.47
N ALA A 62 13.34 -12.05 -5.74
CA ALA A 62 13.11 -12.40 -4.33
C ALA A 62 12.54 -13.83 -4.20
N GLU A 63 11.56 -14.17 -5.03
CA GLU A 63 10.94 -15.49 -5.04
C GLU A 63 11.94 -16.59 -5.44
N SER A 64 12.80 -16.34 -6.44
CA SER A 64 13.84 -17.30 -6.84
C SER A 64 14.86 -17.56 -5.72
N ARG A 65 14.98 -16.66 -4.74
CA ARG A 65 15.85 -16.80 -3.57
C ARG A 65 15.11 -17.35 -2.33
N GLY A 66 13.86 -17.80 -2.51
CA GLY A 66 13.07 -18.43 -1.47
C GLY A 66 12.40 -17.45 -0.49
N PHE A 67 12.28 -16.19 -0.87
CA PHE A 67 11.47 -15.21 -0.17
C PHE A 67 10.03 -15.24 -0.67
N ARG A 68 9.09 -14.90 0.21
CA ARG A 68 7.74 -14.49 -0.16
C ARG A 68 7.71 -12.97 -0.25
N VAL A 69 6.91 -12.43 -1.16
CA VAL A 69 6.84 -10.99 -1.37
C VAL A 69 5.44 -10.48 -1.05
N ALA A 70 5.39 -9.34 -0.36
CA ALA A 70 4.19 -8.53 -0.20
C ALA A 70 4.53 -7.08 -0.54
N TRP A 71 3.51 -6.28 -0.84
CA TRP A 71 3.67 -4.86 -1.12
C TRP A 71 2.46 -4.07 -0.62
N SER A 72 2.69 -2.81 -0.26
CA SER A 72 1.61 -1.84 -0.05
C SER A 72 0.93 -1.55 -1.40
N ASN A 73 -0.39 -1.43 -1.41
CA ASN A 73 -1.07 -0.81 -2.54
C ASN A 73 -1.01 0.72 -2.39
N GLU A 74 -0.87 1.43 -3.50
CA GLU A 74 -1.01 2.90 -3.57
C GLU A 74 -2.45 3.29 -3.23
N CYS A 75 -2.75 3.53 -1.95
CA CYS A 75 -4.13 3.73 -1.51
C CYS A 75 -4.40 5.05 -0.79
N PHE A 76 -3.36 5.82 -0.45
CA PHE A 76 -3.58 7.05 0.32
C PHE A 76 -4.26 8.14 -0.54
N GLU A 77 -3.85 8.28 -1.79
CA GLU A 77 -4.41 9.27 -2.72
C GLU A 77 -5.85 8.92 -3.10
N LEU A 78 -6.20 7.63 -3.22
CA LEU A 78 -7.58 7.18 -3.37
C LEU A 78 -8.44 7.64 -2.17
N TRP A 79 -7.95 7.42 -0.94
CA TRP A 79 -8.66 7.85 0.27
C TRP A 79 -8.93 9.36 0.26
N LEU A 80 -7.97 10.17 -0.19
CA LEU A 80 -8.17 11.61 -0.33
C LEU A 80 -9.20 11.96 -1.41
N VAL A 81 -9.17 11.28 -2.57
CA VAL A 81 -10.17 11.53 -3.65
C VAL A 81 -11.59 11.23 -3.16
N LEU A 82 -11.76 10.19 -2.34
CA LEU A 82 -13.07 9.81 -1.79
C LEU A 82 -13.71 10.89 -0.90
N HIS A 83 -12.96 11.87 -0.41
CA HIS A 83 -13.51 13.04 0.29
C HIS A 83 -14.28 13.96 -0.65
N PHE A 84 -13.90 13.99 -1.92
CA PHE A 84 -14.42 14.95 -2.89
C PHE A 84 -15.42 14.31 -3.86
N GLU A 85 -15.19 13.06 -4.26
CA GLU A 85 -16.05 12.34 -5.20
C GLU A 85 -16.08 10.84 -4.92
N PHE A 86 -17.14 10.17 -5.39
CA PHE A 86 -17.17 8.70 -5.37
C PHE A 86 -16.39 8.16 -6.57
N LEU A 87 -15.40 7.30 -6.31
CA LEU A 87 -14.57 6.68 -7.33
C LEU A 87 -14.46 5.17 -7.05
N ASN A 88 -14.85 4.35 -8.03
CA ASN A 88 -14.87 2.89 -7.93
C ASN A 88 -14.09 2.17 -9.05
N SER A 89 -13.32 2.92 -9.83
CA SER A 89 -12.45 2.38 -10.88
C SER A 89 -11.00 2.49 -10.43
N GLY A 90 -10.20 1.45 -10.70
CA GLY A 90 -8.76 1.52 -10.54
C GLY A 90 -8.19 2.49 -11.56
N ILE A 91 -7.68 3.62 -11.09
CA ILE A 91 -6.98 4.63 -11.90
C ILE A 91 -5.52 4.74 -11.44
N THR A 92 -4.67 5.35 -12.26
CA THR A 92 -3.24 5.49 -11.94
C THR A 92 -2.99 6.57 -10.88
N ARG A 93 -1.82 6.53 -10.23
CA ARG A 93 -1.36 7.57 -9.30
C ARG A 93 -1.48 8.98 -9.88
N ASP A 94 -0.99 9.17 -11.10
CA ASP A 94 -1.05 10.48 -11.77
C ASP A 94 -2.48 10.97 -11.97
N GLN A 95 -3.41 10.04 -12.22
CA GLN A 95 -4.83 10.36 -12.33
C GLN A 95 -5.44 10.72 -10.98
N TYR A 96 -5.05 10.05 -9.88
CA TYR A 96 -5.44 10.47 -8.53
C TYR A 96 -4.93 11.88 -8.22
N ILE A 97 -3.64 12.16 -8.48
CA ILE A 97 -3.03 13.47 -8.25
C ILE A 97 -3.75 14.55 -9.06
N THR A 98 -4.02 14.31 -10.35
CA THR A 98 -4.73 15.26 -11.21
C THR A 98 -6.14 15.58 -10.67
N LYS A 99 -6.85 14.57 -10.15
CA LYS A 99 -8.17 14.77 -9.53
C LYS A 99 -8.07 15.56 -8.23
N LEU A 100 -7.10 15.24 -7.38
CA LEU A 100 -6.86 15.96 -6.12
C LEU A 100 -6.49 17.42 -6.38
N ASP A 101 -5.58 17.69 -7.32
CA ASP A 101 -5.19 19.04 -7.71
C ASP A 101 -6.41 19.88 -8.08
N LYS A 102 -7.27 19.32 -8.94
CA LYS A 102 -8.51 20.00 -9.35
C LYS A 102 -9.42 20.30 -8.15
N HIS A 103 -9.71 19.30 -7.32
CA HIS A 103 -10.61 19.47 -6.18
C HIS A 103 -10.10 20.45 -5.12
N LEU A 104 -8.78 20.47 -4.91
CA LEU A 104 -8.11 21.36 -3.95
C LEU A 104 -8.04 22.80 -4.50
N GLN A 105 -7.72 22.97 -5.78
CA GLN A 105 -7.72 24.29 -6.43
C GLN A 105 -9.11 24.91 -6.47
N ASP A 106 -10.15 24.12 -6.79
CA ASP A 106 -11.55 24.56 -6.76
C ASP A 106 -11.99 25.04 -5.37
N ARG A 107 -11.32 24.59 -4.30
CA ARG A 107 -11.56 24.97 -2.90
C ARG A 107 -10.61 26.05 -2.38
N GLY A 108 -9.70 26.57 -3.22
CA GLY A 108 -8.83 27.69 -2.89
C GLY A 108 -7.39 27.32 -2.54
N LEU A 109 -6.99 26.05 -2.61
CA LEU A 109 -5.59 25.65 -2.49
C LEU A 109 -4.90 25.69 -3.85
N ALA A 110 -4.42 26.87 -4.24
CA ALA A 110 -3.82 27.12 -5.55
C ALA A 110 -2.58 26.26 -5.86
N THR A 111 -1.90 25.75 -4.83
CA THR A 111 -0.71 24.90 -4.97
C THR A 111 -1.03 23.47 -5.39
N GLY A 112 -2.28 23.05 -5.32
CA GLY A 112 -2.68 21.66 -5.58
C GLY A 112 -2.28 20.69 -4.46
N TYR A 113 -2.32 19.40 -4.78
CA TYR A 113 -1.95 18.31 -3.91
C TYR A 113 -0.44 18.17 -3.79
N LYS A 114 0.04 18.16 -2.55
CA LYS A 114 1.42 17.80 -2.23
C LYS A 114 1.43 16.79 -1.09
N LYS A 115 2.13 15.67 -1.30
CA LYS A 115 2.30 14.64 -0.26
C LYS A 115 2.90 15.30 0.98
N SER A 116 2.26 15.09 2.13
CA SER A 116 2.62 15.68 3.44
C SER A 116 2.34 17.18 3.61
N ASP A 117 1.52 17.80 2.76
CA ASP A 117 1.04 19.17 3.02
C ASP A 117 -0.11 19.16 4.03
N HIS A 118 0.10 19.81 5.17
CA HIS A 118 -0.91 19.92 6.22
C HIS A 118 -2.16 20.66 5.76
N ALA A 119 -2.06 21.57 4.79
CA ALA A 119 -3.24 22.28 4.27
C ALA A 119 -4.24 21.32 3.61
N VAL A 120 -3.76 20.22 3.01
CA VAL A 120 -4.64 19.18 2.44
C VAL A 120 -5.51 18.57 3.54
N PHE A 121 -4.96 18.38 4.75
CA PHE A 121 -5.71 17.84 5.88
C PHE A 121 -6.90 18.74 6.22
N ASP A 122 -6.70 20.06 6.28
CA ASP A 122 -7.76 21.01 6.64
C ASP A 122 -8.95 20.92 5.67
N PHE A 123 -8.70 20.88 4.36
CA PHE A 123 -9.76 20.74 3.35
C PHE A 123 -10.46 19.37 3.38
N THR A 124 -9.71 18.30 3.68
CA THR A 124 -10.28 16.94 3.74
C THR A 124 -11.06 16.72 5.04
N PHE A 125 -10.65 17.30 6.15
CA PHE A 125 -11.29 17.12 7.45
C PHE A 125 -12.75 17.60 7.44
N GLU A 126 -13.04 18.70 6.75
CA GLU A 126 -14.41 19.21 6.57
C GLU A 126 -15.33 18.25 5.80
N LEU A 127 -14.77 17.28 5.05
CA LEU A 127 -15.49 16.34 4.18
C LEU A 127 -15.52 14.91 4.72
N THR A 128 -15.14 14.71 5.99
CA THR A 128 -15.01 13.37 6.60
C THR A 128 -16.31 12.55 6.50
N GLU A 129 -17.48 13.17 6.68
CA GLU A 129 -18.80 12.52 6.55
C GLU A 129 -19.08 12.00 5.12
N VAL A 130 -18.68 12.78 4.10
CA VAL A 130 -18.80 12.38 2.69
C VAL A 130 -17.89 11.18 2.41
N THR A 131 -16.69 11.20 2.97
CA THR A 131 -15.68 10.15 2.82
C THR A 131 -16.14 8.83 3.40
N LEU A 132 -16.70 8.83 4.62
CA LEU A 132 -17.21 7.62 5.26
C LEU A 132 -18.29 6.97 4.39
N LYS A 133 -19.23 7.76 3.86
CA LYS A 133 -20.27 7.28 2.96
C LYS A 133 -19.71 6.72 1.66
N ASN A 134 -18.75 7.39 1.04
CA ASN A 134 -18.13 6.95 -0.20
C ASN A 134 -17.30 5.67 -0.01
N ALA A 135 -16.53 5.60 1.09
CA ALA A 135 -15.74 4.42 1.46
C ALA A 135 -16.64 3.21 1.76
N GLU A 136 -17.76 3.40 2.47
CA GLU A 136 -18.73 2.34 2.70
C GLU A 136 -19.35 1.81 1.40
N ASN A 137 -19.71 2.70 0.48
CA ASN A 137 -20.27 2.31 -0.81
C ASN A 137 -19.24 1.56 -1.66
N LEU A 138 -18.00 2.02 -1.66
CA LEU A 138 -16.89 1.37 -2.35
C LEU A 138 -16.65 -0.04 -1.79
N ASN A 139 -16.64 -0.17 -0.46
CA ASN A 139 -16.45 -1.46 0.21
C ASN A 139 -17.61 -2.43 -0.06
N LYS A 140 -18.86 -1.95 -0.15
CA LYS A 140 -20.03 -2.79 -0.53
C LYS A 140 -19.91 -3.32 -1.96
N GLN A 141 -19.40 -2.52 -2.90
CA GLN A 141 -19.17 -2.96 -4.27
C GLN A 141 -18.04 -3.99 -4.37
N HIS A 142 -16.91 -3.75 -3.69
CA HIS A 142 -15.80 -4.71 -3.67
C HIS A 142 -16.05 -5.95 -2.79
N GLY A 143 -16.97 -5.88 -1.82
CA GLY A 143 -17.37 -7.04 -1.01
C GLY A 143 -18.33 -7.99 -1.73
N THR A 144 -18.93 -7.56 -2.85
CA THR A 144 -19.85 -8.36 -3.66
C THR A 144 -19.19 -8.90 -4.94
N GLU A 145 -18.18 -8.21 -5.45
CA GLU A 145 -17.32 -8.70 -6.52
C GLU A 145 -16.03 -9.26 -5.92
N GLY A 146 -15.83 -10.58 -5.97
CA GLY A 146 -14.63 -11.27 -5.47
C GLY A 146 -13.33 -10.92 -6.23
N ASN A 147 -12.95 -9.64 -6.28
CA ASN A 147 -11.73 -9.15 -6.89
C ASN A 147 -10.57 -9.30 -5.88
N HIS A 148 -9.95 -10.47 -5.92
CA HIS A 148 -8.71 -10.78 -5.19
C HIS A 148 -7.44 -10.25 -5.88
N THR A 149 -7.57 -9.43 -6.90
CA THR A 149 -6.43 -8.81 -7.59
C THR A 149 -6.40 -7.31 -7.27
N PRO A 150 -5.33 -6.80 -6.64
CA PRO A 150 -5.12 -5.36 -6.53
C PRO A 150 -5.02 -4.78 -7.94
N SER A 151 -5.75 -3.70 -8.20
CA SER A 151 -5.67 -2.93 -9.44
C SER A 151 -4.21 -2.60 -9.77
N SER A 152 -3.82 -2.96 -10.99
CA SER A 152 -2.48 -2.88 -11.57
C SER A 152 -1.91 -1.47 -11.52
#